data_AF-A0A0R3TLA5-F1
#
_entry.id   AF-A0A0R3TLA5-F1
#
_cell.length_a   1.000
_cell.length_b   1.000
_cell.length_c   1.000
_cell.angle_alpha   90.00
_cell.angle_beta   90.00
_cell.angle_gamma   90.00
#
_symmetry.space_group_name_H-M   'P 1'
#
loop_
_entity.id
_entity.type
_entity.pdbx_description
1 polymer ?
#
loop_
_entity_poly.entity_id
_entity_poly.type
_entity_poly.pdbx_seq_one_letter_code
_entity_poly.pdbx_strand_id
1 'polypeptide(L)'
;MGDAGAYSNTRIRVRPPDKGSFPLDHKGICNVMREKWMNCMKSNSWESSKCRVESAAYLQCRIEHNLMSPEETTKLGFNEEEWERATRIQSKM
;
A
#
# COMPACT_ATOMS: atom_id res chain seq x y z
N MET A 1 -29.43 27.57 -15.35
CA MET A 1 -29.05 26.54 -16.34
C MET A 1 -27.53 26.49 -16.35
N GLY A 2 -26.91 25.37 -16.00
CA GLY A 2 -25.45 25.22 -15.93
C GLY A 2 -24.92 24.51 -17.18
N ASP A 3 -23.92 25.10 -17.82
CA ASP A 3 -23.30 24.56 -19.02
C ASP A 3 -22.38 23.37 -18.69
N ALA A 4 -22.76 22.22 -19.22
CA ALA A 4 -21.97 20.99 -19.19
C ALA A 4 -20.79 21.10 -20.15
N GLY A 5 -19.67 21.63 -19.66
CA GLY A 5 -18.38 21.60 -20.36
C GLY A 5 -17.90 20.15 -20.53
N ALA A 6 -17.82 19.72 -21.79
CA ALA A 6 -17.41 18.39 -22.22
C ALA A 6 -15.99 18.02 -21.73
N TYR A 7 -15.86 16.86 -21.07
CA TYR A 7 -14.57 16.22 -20.83
C TYR A 7 -14.01 15.71 -22.17
N SER A 8 -13.25 16.56 -22.86
CA SER A 8 -12.45 16.15 -24.02
C SER A 8 -11.34 15.21 -23.55
N ASN A 9 -11.46 13.93 -23.88
CA ASN A 9 -10.47 12.90 -23.61
C ASN A 9 -9.32 13.01 -24.64
N THR A 10 -8.58 14.11 -24.56
CA THR A 10 -7.30 14.24 -25.27
C THR A 10 -6.41 13.14 -24.72
N ARG A 11 -5.92 12.23 -25.56
CA ARG A 11 -4.97 11.18 -25.15
C ARG A 11 -3.68 11.85 -24.68
N ILE A 12 -3.64 12.33 -23.44
CA ILE A 12 -2.43 12.80 -22.79
C ILE A 12 -1.52 11.58 -22.78
N ARG A 13 -0.40 11.68 -23.49
CA ARG A 13 0.65 10.68 -23.44
C ARG A 13 1.32 10.80 -22.07
N VAL A 14 0.65 10.26 -21.04
CA VAL A 14 1.14 10.30 -19.66
C VAL A 14 2.45 9.53 -19.66
N ARG A 15 3.55 10.18 -19.26
CA ARG A 15 4.79 9.46 -18.99
C ARG A 15 4.47 8.43 -17.89
N PRO A 16 4.82 7.14 -18.07
CA PRO A 16 4.66 6.18 -16.99
C PRO A 16 5.30 6.75 -15.71
N PRO A 17 4.68 6.58 -14.54
CA PRO A 17 5.31 6.98 -13.29
C PRO A 17 6.71 6.37 -13.21
N ASP A 18 7.68 7.08 -12.66
CA ASP A 18 9.06 6.59 -12.55
C ASP A 18 9.15 5.27 -11.77
N LYS A 19 8.18 5.02 -10.88
CA LYS A 19 8.04 3.78 -10.10
C LYS A 19 7.02 2.78 -10.70
N GLY A 20 6.54 3.02 -11.92
CA GLY A 20 5.50 2.25 -12.61
C GLY A 20 4.10 2.41 -11.99
N SER A 21 3.09 1.83 -12.63
CA SER A 21 1.81 1.58 -11.96
C SER A 21 2.06 0.59 -10.83
N PHE A 22 1.76 0.98 -9.59
CA PHE A 22 1.96 0.17 -8.39
C PHE A 22 1.59 -1.30 -8.65
N PRO A 23 2.49 -2.28 -8.42
CA PRO A 23 2.22 -3.64 -8.87
C PRO A 23 0.95 -4.15 -8.20
N LEU A 24 -0.09 -4.41 -8.98
CA LEU A 24 -1.34 -4.87 -8.43
C LEU A 24 -1.13 -6.32 -7.97
N ASP A 25 -1.45 -6.61 -6.71
CA ASP A 25 -1.43 -7.97 -6.15
C ASP A 25 -2.57 -8.81 -6.76
N HIS A 26 -2.44 -9.16 -8.04
CA HIS A 26 -3.47 -9.85 -8.82
C HIS A 26 -3.77 -11.25 -8.28
N LYS A 27 -2.72 -11.92 -7.79
CA LYS A 27 -2.83 -13.29 -7.25
C LYS A 27 -3.27 -13.29 -5.79
N GLY A 28 -3.37 -12.12 -5.16
CA GLY A 28 -3.77 -11.99 -3.77
C GLY A 28 -2.80 -12.63 -2.78
N ILE A 29 -1.51 -12.62 -3.09
CA ILE A 29 -0.47 -13.27 -2.28
C ILE A 29 -0.42 -12.63 -0.89
N CYS A 30 -0.60 -11.31 -0.83
CA CYS A 30 -0.59 -10.52 0.40
C CYS A 30 -1.99 -10.19 0.92
N ASN A 31 -3.03 -10.93 0.48
CA ASN A 31 -4.42 -10.70 0.89
C ASN A 31 -4.60 -10.73 2.40
N VAL A 32 -3.94 -11.68 3.09
CA VAL A 32 -4.13 -11.85 4.53
C VAL A 32 -3.58 -10.64 5.30
N MET A 33 -2.43 -10.10 4.89
CA MET A 33 -1.89 -8.87 5.48
C MET A 33 -2.73 -7.64 5.15
N ARG A 34 -3.20 -7.55 3.91
CA ARG A 34 -4.14 -6.51 3.50
C ARG A 34 -5.39 -6.55 4.38
N GLU A 35 -5.95 -7.72 4.64
CA GLU A 35 -7.15 -7.87 5.48
C GLU A 35 -6.89 -7.47 6.93
N LYS A 36 -5.75 -7.86 7.51
CA LYS A 36 -5.34 -7.38 8.84
C LYS A 36 -5.27 -5.86 8.90
N TRP A 37 -4.64 -5.23 7.91
CA TRP A 37 -4.56 -3.78 7.83
C TRP A 37 -5.95 -3.14 7.67
N MET A 38 -6.77 -3.64 6.75
CA MET A 38 -8.13 -3.13 6.53
C MET A 38 -9.03 -3.30 7.75
N ASN A 39 -8.89 -4.39 8.49
CA ASN A 39 -9.62 -4.61 9.74
C ASN A 39 -9.17 -3.62 10.82
N CYS A 40 -7.87 -3.36 10.95
CA CYS A 40 -7.37 -2.30 11.82
C CYS A 40 -7.96 -0.93 11.44
N MET A 41 -7.94 -0.58 10.15
CA MET A 41 -8.49 0.69 9.66
C MET A 41 -9.97 0.83 10.00
N LYS A 42 -10.77 -0.22 9.77
CA LYS A 42 -12.20 -0.23 10.11
C LYS A 42 -12.44 -0.02 11.61
N SER A 43 -11.67 -0.70 12.46
CA SER A 43 -11.80 -0.58 13.92
C SER A 43 -11.35 0.79 14.46
N ASN A 44 -10.47 1.49 13.73
CA ASN A 44 -9.91 2.77 14.14
C ASN A 44 -10.44 3.97 13.33
N SER A 45 -11.67 3.88 12.81
CA SER A 45 -12.30 4.98 12.06
C SER A 45 -11.46 5.50 10.90
N TRP A 46 -10.75 4.60 10.20
CA TRP A 46 -9.87 4.88 9.08
C TRP A 46 -8.65 5.75 9.40
N GLU A 47 -8.23 5.77 10.66
CA GLU A 47 -7.03 6.48 11.09
C GLU A 47 -5.76 5.63 10.83
N SER A 48 -4.99 6.00 9.81
CA SER A 48 -3.82 5.24 9.37
C SER A 48 -2.66 5.23 10.37
N SER A 49 -2.53 6.28 11.19
CA SER A 49 -1.51 6.42 12.25
C SER A 49 -1.60 5.30 13.29
N LYS A 50 -2.79 4.75 13.53
CA LYS A 50 -3.04 3.66 14.48
C LYS A 50 -2.72 2.28 13.90
N CYS A 51 -2.68 2.17 12.57
CA CYS A 51 -2.52 0.91 11.84
C CYS A 51 -1.17 0.81 11.10
N ARG A 52 -0.16 1.48 11.66
CA ARG A 52 1.18 1.61 11.07
C ARG A 52 1.89 0.26 10.97
N VAL A 53 1.73 -0.58 11.99
CA VAL A 53 2.38 -1.90 12.01
C VAL A 53 1.74 -2.84 10.97
N GLU A 54 0.42 -2.85 10.86
CA GLU A 54 -0.31 -3.68 9.90
C GLU A 54 -0.06 -3.23 8.46
N SER A 55 0.01 -1.92 8.23
CA SER A 55 0.38 -1.37 6.92
C SER A 55 1.82 -1.69 6.53
N ALA A 56 2.76 -1.59 7.46
CA ALA A 56 4.15 -2.04 7.25
C ALA A 56 4.21 -3.54 6.92
N ALA A 57 3.46 -4.40 7.63
CA ALA A 57 3.43 -5.84 7.35
C ALA A 57 2.87 -6.15 5.94
N TYR A 58 1.88 -5.38 5.49
CA TYR A 58 1.35 -5.50 4.14
C TYR A 58 2.38 -5.10 3.07
N LEU A 59 3.13 -4.01 3.30
CA LEU A 59 4.18 -3.56 2.38
C LEU A 59 5.38 -4.51 2.38
N GLN A 60 5.77 -5.06 3.53
CA GLN A 60 6.84 -6.05 3.65
C GLN A 60 6.54 -7.31 2.82
N CYS A 61 5.33 -7.86 2.97
CA CYS A 61 4.89 -8.99 2.15
C CYS A 61 5.03 -8.69 0.65
N ARG A 62 4.69 -7.47 0.22
CA ARG A 62 4.79 -7.08 -1.19
C ARG A 62 6.23 -6.98 -1.67
N ILE A 63 7.15 -6.51 -0.84
CA ILE A 63 8.57 -6.46 -1.18
C ILE A 63 9.12 -7.88 -1.34
N GLU A 64 8.82 -8.78 -0.39
CA GLU A 64 9.30 -10.17 -0.42
C GLU A 64 8.78 -10.95 -1.64
N HIS A 65 7.56 -10.67 -2.07
CA HIS A 65 6.96 -11.29 -3.26
C HIS A 65 7.24 -10.55 -4.57
N ASN A 66 8.17 -9.58 -4.58
CA ASN A 66 8.50 -8.76 -5.76
C ASN A 66 7.28 -8.04 -6.37
N LEU A 67 6.27 -7.73 -5.54
CA LEU A 67 5.09 -6.90 -5.84
C LEU A 67 5.34 -5.42 -5.47
N MET A 68 6.54 -5.10 -5.02
CA MET A 68 7.05 -3.75 -4.80
C MET A 68 8.58 -3.80 -4.82
N SER A 69 9.23 -2.79 -5.40
CA SER A 69 10.68 -2.69 -5.31
C SER A 69 11.12 -2.49 -3.86
N PRO A 70 12.24 -3.10 -3.43
CA PRO A 70 12.79 -2.86 -2.10
C PRO A 70 13.19 -1.38 -1.99
N GLU A 71 12.82 -0.76 -0.88
CA GLU A 71 13.09 0.64 -0.57
C GLU A 71 13.41 0.75 0.93
N GLU A 72 14.17 1.77 1.31
CA GLU A 72 14.51 1.99 2.72
C GLU A 72 13.24 2.25 3.54
N THR A 73 13.16 1.65 4.73
CA THR A 73 11.98 1.73 5.61
C THR A 73 11.63 3.17 5.96
N THR A 74 12.64 4.03 6.14
CA THR A 74 12.51 5.46 6.39
C THR A 74 11.89 6.22 5.22
N LYS A 75 12.20 5.83 3.97
CA LYS A 75 11.59 6.41 2.75
C LYS A 75 10.13 5.97 2.57
N LEU A 76 9.80 4.77 3.04
CA LEU A 76 8.42 4.30 3.17
C LEU A 76 7.69 4.95 4.35
N GLY A 77 8.42 5.73 5.16
CA GLY A 77 7.89 6.51 6.25
C GLY A 77 7.70 5.71 7.52
N PHE A 78 8.34 4.55 7.71
CA PHE A 78 8.31 3.73 8.92
C PHE A 78 9.61 3.86 9.72
N ASN A 79 9.51 3.68 11.04
CA ASN A 79 10.69 3.51 11.89
C ASN A 79 11.04 2.01 12.04
N GLU A 80 12.22 1.75 12.60
CA GLU A 80 12.75 0.38 12.75
C GLU A 80 11.87 -0.48 13.68
N GLU A 81 11.35 0.11 14.76
CA GLU A 81 10.46 -0.60 15.70
C GLU A 81 9.14 -1.04 15.05
N GLU A 82 8.52 -0.18 14.22
CA GLU A 82 7.34 -0.50 13.41
C GLU A 82 7.64 -1.63 12.42
N TRP A 83 8.82 -1.60 11.80
CA TRP A 83 9.26 -2.60 10.82
C TRP A 83 9.51 -3.98 11.45
N GLU A 84 10.15 -4.02 12.62
CA GLU A 84 10.34 -5.27 13.36
C GLU A 84 9.03 -5.85 13.87
N ARG A 85 8.10 -5.02 14.31
CA ARG A 85 6.76 -5.48 14.71
C ARG A 85 5.97 -6.00 13.52
N ALA A 86 6.11 -5.38 12.35
CA ALA A 86 5.51 -5.85 11.11
C ALA A 86 6.03 -7.24 10.71
N THR A 87 7.35 -7.46 10.81
CA THR A 87 7.97 -8.76 10.55
C THR A 87 7.37 -9.84 11.46
N ARG A 88 7.15 -9.53 12.74
CA ARG A 88 6.50 -10.46 13.70
C ARG A 88 5.05 -10.79 13.34
N ILE A 89 4.29 -9.86 12.76
CA ILE A 89 2.92 -10.12 12.26
C ILE A 89 2.95 -11.09 11.07
N GLN A 90 4.02 -11.05 10.28
CA GLN A 90 4.26 -11.96 9.17
C GLN A 90 4.73 -13.35 9.58
N SER A 91 5.66 -13.46 10.53
CA SER A 91 6.18 -14.75 11.00
C SER A 91 5.16 -15.58 11.78
N LYS A 92 4.05 -14.98 12.23
CA LYS A 92 2.94 -15.65 12.92
C LYS A 92 1.90 -16.26 11.97
N MET A 93 2.16 -16.25 10.66
CA MET A 93 1.35 -16.96 9.66
C MET A 93 1.90 -18.34 9.34
#